data_AF-A0A2P8G3J7-F1
#
_entry.id   AF-A0A2P8G3J7-F1
#
_cell.length_a   1.000
_cell.length_b   1.000
_cell.length_c   1.000
_cell.angle_alpha   90.00
_cell.angle_beta   90.00
_cell.angle_gamma   90.00
#
_symmetry.space_group_name_H-M   'P 1'
#
loop_
_entity.id
_entity.type
_entity.pdbx_description
1 polymer ?
#
loop_
_entity_poly.entity_id
_entity_poly.type
_entity_poly.pdbx_seq_one_letter_code
_entity_poly.pdbx_strand_id
1 'polypeptide(L)'
;MDKCYKLALAIGILSATQVDAQTHYGMGAGTQGAAHAFFGTNAGMVNLGSNNSFLGHESGFSNVDGAANTFVGSFAGYKTIDGNSNVFIGDGAGLENVSGNMNTYIGADAGLLNKDGGGNVAIGHQAQYFGKTGLGNCSIGYHAGRMAIGDHNVLLGSEAGHSNAGSSNTFLGYRAGYLAGIGELNTFVGSETGVNNTTGHHNAFLGENSGYNNKEGFSNTFVGSESGYSSQTGVGNVFLGNKSGYSNTNGHQNVFLGYGAGFHNTIGQRNTYLGYGATGNPVVENATAIGSEAKVTASNSIVLGHKANVGIGTSAPSFQLHLSTDAAAKAGSPNWIVASDHRLKKNVTNFTDGLNLLKQIHPVWFQYNGKAGIETGDKKFVGIIAQEMQKIAPYTIGAFTHQDSLGNKTEYLGYDANAVTYILINAVKEVVEQKDAELKVVNEQVSELSKRLEQLERIIADNAVKSLTGSTACMEQKEDGVVLEQNAPNGFSGSSAIKYFIPKSVKEATVNVYSANGTKVNSYSVNERGEGKLTISASDFENGVFLYDLVTDGKSNGVRKMVVEK
;
A
#
# COMPACT_ATOMS: atom_id res chain seq x y z
N MET A 1 56.48 -95.95 65.07
CA MET A 1 55.07 -95.62 64.78
C MET A 1 54.95 -94.11 64.80
N ASP A 2 55.48 -93.45 63.76
CA ASP A 2 54.82 -93.14 62.47
C ASP A 2 53.92 -91.91 62.61
N LYS A 3 54.46 -90.71 62.30
CA LYS A 3 54.38 -90.02 61.00
C LYS A 3 52.94 -89.66 60.62
N CYS A 4 52.64 -88.35 60.64
CA CYS A 4 52.34 -87.64 59.40
C CYS A 4 52.35 -86.12 59.61
N TYR A 5 53.26 -85.46 58.91
CA TYR A 5 53.25 -84.03 58.62
C TYR A 5 52.08 -83.69 57.69
N LYS A 6 51.37 -82.59 57.95
CA LYS A 6 50.78 -81.78 56.88
C LYS A 6 51.06 -80.31 57.14
N LEU A 7 52.00 -79.82 56.36
CA LEU A 7 52.27 -78.42 56.06
C LEU A 7 51.16 -77.92 55.11
N ALA A 8 50.49 -76.80 55.41
CA ALA A 8 49.74 -76.05 54.41
C ALA A 8 49.56 -74.58 54.83
N LEU A 9 50.43 -73.74 54.24
CA LEU A 9 50.16 -72.44 53.66
C LEU A 9 49.48 -71.35 54.53
N ALA A 10 50.30 -70.40 54.99
CA ALA A 10 49.85 -69.05 55.27
C ALA A 10 49.37 -68.37 53.98
N ILE A 11 48.11 -67.98 53.94
CA ILE A 11 47.64 -66.85 53.14
C ILE A 11 47.00 -65.89 54.15
N GLY A 12 47.68 -64.79 54.41
CA GLY A 12 47.14 -63.71 55.21
C GLY A 12 45.90 -63.15 54.52
N ILE A 13 44.75 -63.28 55.17
CA ILE A 13 43.68 -62.31 54.98
C ILE A 13 43.96 -61.24 56.03
N LEU A 14 44.76 -60.26 55.64
CA LEU A 14 44.54 -58.90 56.13
C LEU A 14 43.10 -58.58 55.73
N SER A 15 42.15 -58.83 56.65
CA SER A 15 40.88 -58.14 56.58
C SER A 15 41.25 -56.69 56.78
N ALA A 16 41.42 -55.95 55.68
CA ALA A 16 41.29 -54.52 55.71
C ALA A 16 39.92 -54.28 56.35
N THR A 17 39.92 -53.93 57.63
CA THR A 17 38.79 -53.25 58.25
C THR A 17 38.74 -51.91 57.52
N GLN A 18 38.12 -51.92 56.35
CA GLN A 18 37.57 -50.74 55.76
C GLN A 18 36.53 -50.31 56.78
N VAL A 19 36.92 -49.40 57.67
CA VAL A 19 35.98 -48.71 58.54
C VAL A 19 35.10 -47.95 57.55
N ASP A 20 33.98 -48.54 57.16
CA ASP A 20 32.93 -47.81 56.47
C ASP A 20 32.65 -46.60 57.34
N ALA A 21 32.99 -45.41 56.84
CA ALA A 21 32.90 -44.18 57.60
C ALA A 21 31.42 -43.82 57.82
N GLN A 22 30.79 -44.49 58.79
CA GLN A 22 29.44 -44.24 59.23
C GLN A 22 29.49 -43.18 60.33
N THR A 23 28.84 -42.05 60.11
CA THR A 23 28.70 -41.00 61.13
C THR A 23 27.21 -40.73 61.33
N HIS A 24 26.67 -41.02 62.51
CA HIS A 24 25.28 -40.73 62.85
C HIS A 24 25.18 -40.03 64.22
N TYR A 25 24.43 -38.94 64.29
CA TYR A 25 24.21 -38.18 65.53
C TYR A 25 22.76 -37.68 65.61
N GLY A 26 21.99 -38.18 66.58
CA GLY A 26 20.60 -37.80 66.80
C GLY A 26 19.75 -38.99 67.26
N MET A 27 18.67 -38.73 68.00
CA MET A 27 17.76 -39.79 68.45
C MET A 27 17.06 -40.43 67.23
N GLY A 28 17.15 -41.75 67.08
CA GLY A 28 16.50 -42.47 65.97
C GLY A 28 17.18 -42.30 64.60
N ALA A 29 18.37 -41.69 64.54
CA ALA A 29 19.13 -41.62 63.29
C ALA A 29 19.47 -43.04 62.78
N GLY A 30 19.43 -43.22 61.46
CA GLY A 30 19.70 -44.51 60.82
C GLY A 30 21.08 -45.07 61.13
N THR A 31 21.21 -46.39 61.12
CA THR A 31 22.47 -47.10 61.39
C THR A 31 22.87 -48.09 60.29
N GLN A 32 22.05 -48.21 59.24
CA GLN A 32 22.23 -49.17 58.15
C GLN A 32 22.63 -48.44 56.84
N GLY A 33 23.17 -49.21 55.88
CA GLY A 33 23.76 -48.69 54.65
C GLY A 33 25.25 -48.32 54.78
N ALA A 34 25.92 -48.16 53.63
CA ALA A 34 27.37 -47.90 53.55
C ALA A 34 27.67 -46.41 53.25
N ALA A 35 28.78 -45.90 53.79
CA ALA A 35 29.30 -44.54 53.53
C ALA A 35 28.25 -43.42 53.72
N HIS A 36 27.63 -43.33 54.90
CA HIS A 36 26.59 -42.34 55.20
C HIS A 36 26.99 -41.33 56.29
N ALA A 37 26.38 -40.14 56.25
CA ALA A 37 26.53 -39.09 57.26
C ALA A 37 25.15 -38.54 57.68
N PHE A 38 24.68 -38.89 58.89
CA PHE A 38 23.36 -38.54 59.40
C PHE A 38 23.44 -37.65 60.66
N PHE A 39 22.70 -36.53 60.66
CA PHE A 39 22.68 -35.58 61.77
C PHE A 39 21.26 -35.05 61.99
N GLY A 40 20.64 -35.38 63.12
CA GLY A 40 19.28 -34.96 63.48
C GLY A 40 18.39 -36.12 63.94
N THR A 41 17.27 -35.78 64.59
CA THR A 41 16.29 -36.77 65.04
C THR A 41 15.68 -37.49 63.84
N ASN A 42 15.68 -38.83 63.85
CA ASN A 42 15.15 -39.70 62.80
C ASN A 42 15.75 -39.47 61.39
N ALA A 43 16.93 -38.84 61.28
CA ALA A 43 17.60 -38.66 60.00
C ALA A 43 18.00 -40.02 59.42
N GLY A 44 17.54 -40.34 58.20
CA GLY A 44 17.83 -41.61 57.53
C GLY A 44 17.33 -42.86 58.27
N MET A 45 16.25 -42.78 59.06
CA MET A 45 15.84 -43.81 60.02
C MET A 45 15.79 -45.24 59.44
N VAL A 46 15.32 -45.42 58.20
CA VAL A 46 15.22 -46.73 57.53
C VAL A 46 16.21 -46.92 56.37
N ASN A 47 17.27 -46.11 56.30
CA ASN A 47 18.27 -46.15 55.22
C ASN A 47 19.01 -47.49 55.09
N LEU A 48 18.90 -48.13 53.92
CA LEU A 48 19.71 -49.27 53.47
C LEU A 48 20.67 -48.90 52.32
N GLY A 49 20.39 -47.81 51.61
CA GLY A 49 21.20 -47.30 50.51
C GLY A 49 22.58 -46.76 50.93
N SER A 50 23.42 -46.47 49.93
CA SER A 50 24.81 -46.04 50.13
C SER A 50 25.07 -44.58 49.74
N ASN A 51 26.15 -43.99 50.27
CA ASN A 51 26.62 -42.65 49.90
C ASN A 51 25.62 -41.51 50.19
N ASN A 52 24.86 -41.61 51.29
CA ASN A 52 23.82 -40.63 51.64
C ASN A 52 24.28 -39.68 52.76
N SER A 53 24.00 -38.39 52.61
CA SER A 53 24.29 -37.36 53.62
C SER A 53 23.01 -36.64 54.02
N PHE A 54 22.52 -36.85 55.24
CA PHE A 54 21.26 -36.29 55.75
C PHE A 54 21.50 -35.42 56.99
N LEU A 55 21.02 -34.18 56.97
CA LEU A 55 21.17 -33.21 58.06
C LEU A 55 19.84 -32.49 58.32
N GLY A 56 19.19 -32.79 59.45
CA GLY A 56 17.93 -32.18 59.86
C GLY A 56 16.97 -33.16 60.54
N HIS A 57 15.92 -32.63 61.16
CA HIS A 57 14.83 -33.44 61.71
C HIS A 57 14.12 -34.19 60.58
N GLU A 58 14.07 -35.52 60.67
CA GLU A 58 13.39 -36.41 59.70
C GLU A 58 13.86 -36.24 58.25
N SER A 59 15.10 -35.78 58.05
CA SER A 59 15.72 -35.73 56.72
C SER A 59 15.98 -37.14 56.20
N GLY A 60 15.49 -37.47 55.00
CA GLY A 60 15.60 -38.80 54.41
C GLY A 60 14.92 -39.91 55.23
N PHE A 61 13.89 -39.57 56.03
CA PHE A 61 13.26 -40.48 56.99
C PHE A 61 12.89 -41.85 56.41
N SER A 62 12.27 -41.86 55.22
CA SER A 62 11.75 -43.06 54.56
C SER A 62 12.71 -43.69 53.54
N ASN A 63 13.95 -43.21 53.43
CA ASN A 63 14.90 -43.71 52.42
C ASN A 63 15.19 -45.18 52.70
N VAL A 64 14.83 -46.08 51.80
CA VAL A 64 15.12 -47.52 51.93
C VAL A 64 16.34 -47.82 51.07
N ASP A 65 16.20 -47.83 49.75
CA ASP A 65 17.25 -48.26 48.82
C ASP A 65 17.93 -47.09 48.07
N GLY A 66 17.41 -45.86 48.21
CA GLY A 66 17.95 -44.68 47.52
C GLY A 66 19.41 -44.40 47.90
N ALA A 67 20.25 -44.08 46.92
CA ALA A 67 21.69 -43.89 47.07
C ALA A 67 22.18 -42.55 46.49
N ALA A 68 23.36 -42.12 46.95
CA ALA A 68 24.03 -40.88 46.52
C ALA A 68 23.19 -39.59 46.73
N ASN A 69 22.39 -39.54 47.79
CA ASN A 69 21.52 -38.41 48.10
C ASN A 69 22.15 -37.46 49.13
N THR A 70 21.93 -36.15 48.97
CA THR A 70 22.30 -35.12 49.95
C THR A 70 21.07 -34.35 50.37
N PHE A 71 20.59 -34.57 51.60
CA PHE A 71 19.42 -33.90 52.16
C PHE A 71 19.79 -33.03 53.36
N VAL A 72 19.39 -31.76 53.34
CA VAL A 72 19.72 -30.78 54.38
C VAL A 72 18.49 -29.91 54.68
N GLY A 73 17.96 -29.98 55.88
CA GLY A 73 16.74 -29.29 56.30
C GLY A 73 15.76 -30.23 57.00
N SER A 74 14.80 -29.66 57.73
CA SER A 74 13.73 -30.46 58.32
C SER A 74 12.85 -31.05 57.21
N PHE A 75 12.52 -32.33 57.30
CA PHE A 75 11.73 -33.07 56.31
C PHE A 75 12.29 -33.09 54.87
N ALA A 76 13.54 -32.69 54.65
CA ALA A 76 14.17 -32.76 53.33
C ALA A 76 14.24 -34.23 52.85
N GLY A 77 13.60 -34.54 51.72
CA GLY A 77 13.51 -35.91 51.18
C GLY A 77 12.75 -36.90 52.06
N TYR A 78 11.80 -36.45 52.89
CA TYR A 78 11.12 -37.28 53.90
C TYR A 78 10.53 -38.60 53.35
N LYS A 79 9.88 -38.58 52.18
CA LYS A 79 9.26 -39.76 51.55
C LYS A 79 10.12 -40.46 50.50
N THR A 80 11.38 -40.08 50.31
CA THR A 80 12.24 -40.75 49.31
C THR A 80 12.40 -42.19 49.75
N ILE A 81 12.10 -43.16 48.87
CA ILE A 81 12.21 -44.60 49.14
C ILE A 81 13.40 -45.17 48.37
N ASP A 82 13.39 -45.01 47.04
CA ASP A 82 14.37 -45.59 46.10
C ASP A 82 14.97 -44.56 45.14
N GLY A 83 14.63 -43.27 45.29
CA GLY A 83 15.21 -42.17 44.52
C GLY A 83 16.70 -41.97 44.79
N ASN A 84 17.47 -41.77 43.73
CA ASN A 84 18.94 -41.72 43.74
C ASN A 84 19.48 -40.38 43.23
N SER A 85 20.68 -40.03 43.66
CA SER A 85 21.46 -38.88 43.16
C SER A 85 20.71 -37.54 43.28
N ASN A 86 19.98 -37.35 44.37
CA ASN A 86 19.20 -36.14 44.64
C ASN A 86 19.94 -35.20 45.61
N VAL A 87 19.79 -33.89 45.41
CA VAL A 87 20.29 -32.84 46.32
C VAL A 87 19.11 -32.01 46.80
N PHE A 88 18.67 -32.16 48.05
CA PHE A 88 17.56 -31.41 48.65
C PHE A 88 18.05 -30.55 49.81
N ILE A 89 17.92 -29.23 49.71
CA ILE A 89 18.41 -28.28 50.70
C ILE A 89 17.30 -27.27 51.02
N GLY A 90 16.71 -27.36 52.21
CA GLY A 90 15.61 -26.51 52.66
C GLY A 90 14.59 -27.29 53.48
N ASP A 91 13.79 -26.59 54.28
CA ASP A 91 12.64 -27.18 54.97
C ASP A 91 11.64 -27.72 53.94
N GLY A 92 11.27 -28.99 54.03
CA GLY A 92 10.32 -29.63 53.10
C GLY A 92 10.80 -29.78 51.64
N ALA A 93 12.09 -29.54 51.35
CA ALA A 93 12.62 -29.70 49.99
C ALA A 93 12.50 -31.18 49.53
N GLY A 94 11.80 -31.41 48.42
CA GLY A 94 11.55 -32.75 47.88
C GLY A 94 10.77 -33.70 48.82
N LEU A 95 9.94 -33.17 49.73
CA LEU A 95 9.29 -33.95 50.79
C LEU A 95 8.53 -35.18 50.27
N GLU A 96 7.74 -35.04 49.20
CA GLU A 96 6.92 -36.12 48.64
C GLU A 96 7.63 -36.95 47.57
N ASN A 97 8.92 -36.71 47.29
CA ASN A 97 9.65 -37.50 46.30
C ASN A 97 9.77 -38.94 46.80
N VAL A 98 9.27 -39.91 46.05
CA VAL A 98 9.32 -41.35 46.33
C VAL A 98 10.46 -41.99 45.55
N SER A 99 10.43 -41.89 44.21
CA SER A 99 11.32 -42.61 43.30
C SER A 99 12.08 -41.71 42.30
N GLY A 100 11.81 -40.41 42.32
CA GLY A 100 12.45 -39.42 41.43
C GLY A 100 13.96 -39.34 41.65
N ASN A 101 14.71 -39.38 40.56
CA ASN A 101 16.17 -39.42 40.55
C ASN A 101 16.78 -38.14 39.97
N MET A 102 18.03 -37.84 40.32
CA MET A 102 18.83 -36.77 39.69
C MET A 102 18.19 -35.37 39.82
N ASN A 103 17.48 -35.10 40.92
CA ASN A 103 16.88 -33.80 41.18
C ASN A 103 17.75 -32.92 42.08
N THR A 104 17.78 -31.61 41.82
CA THR A 104 18.43 -30.61 42.68
C THR A 104 17.41 -29.58 43.16
N TYR A 105 16.99 -29.68 44.42
CA TYR A 105 16.03 -28.76 45.06
C TYR A 105 16.68 -27.96 46.17
N ILE A 106 16.63 -26.63 46.06
CA ILE A 106 17.26 -25.71 47.01
C ILE A 106 16.29 -24.58 47.35
N GLY A 107 15.82 -24.51 48.59
CA GLY A 107 14.81 -23.57 49.07
C GLY A 107 13.72 -24.28 49.86
N ALA A 108 13.02 -23.56 50.74
CA ALA A 108 11.91 -24.16 51.47
C ALA A 108 10.80 -24.55 50.47
N ASP A 109 10.29 -25.77 50.63
CA ASP A 109 9.29 -26.41 49.79
C ASP A 109 9.65 -26.48 48.29
N ALA A 110 10.94 -26.39 47.93
CA ALA A 110 11.37 -26.58 46.54
C ALA A 110 11.11 -28.04 46.12
N GLY A 111 10.38 -28.22 45.02
CA GLY A 111 9.99 -29.55 44.52
C GLY A 111 9.11 -30.37 45.48
N LEU A 112 8.42 -29.73 46.44
CA LEU A 112 7.77 -30.41 47.57
C LEU A 112 6.84 -31.56 47.17
N LEU A 113 6.00 -31.38 46.14
CA LEU A 113 5.03 -32.40 45.70
C LEU A 113 5.50 -33.22 44.48
N ASN A 114 6.77 -33.14 44.08
CA ASN A 114 7.28 -34.05 43.05
C ASN A 114 7.36 -35.46 43.64
N LYS A 115 6.71 -36.44 43.01
CA LYS A 115 6.64 -37.83 43.49
C LYS A 115 7.65 -38.73 42.79
N ASP A 116 7.67 -38.69 41.46
CA ASP A 116 8.42 -39.65 40.63
C ASP A 116 9.23 -38.96 39.51
N GLY A 117 9.10 -37.64 39.34
CA GLY A 117 9.82 -36.86 38.33
C GLY A 117 11.32 -36.82 38.61
N GLY A 118 12.14 -37.03 37.59
CA GLY A 118 13.60 -36.98 37.64
C GLY A 118 14.24 -35.90 36.77
N GLY A 119 15.50 -35.60 37.06
CA GLY A 119 16.33 -34.68 36.28
C GLY A 119 15.92 -33.21 36.41
N ASN A 120 15.24 -32.82 37.49
CA ASN A 120 14.76 -31.45 37.68
C ASN A 120 15.72 -30.60 38.53
N VAL A 121 15.79 -29.31 38.25
CA VAL A 121 16.46 -28.30 39.07
C VAL A 121 15.40 -27.32 39.56
N ALA A 122 15.22 -27.18 40.88
CA ALA A 122 14.31 -26.20 41.48
C ALA A 122 15.05 -25.39 42.56
N ILE A 123 15.29 -24.11 42.32
CA ILE A 123 16.03 -23.25 43.25
C ILE A 123 15.19 -22.01 43.60
N GLY A 124 14.79 -21.88 44.86
CA GLY A 124 13.96 -20.80 45.37
C GLY A 124 12.81 -21.32 46.24
N HIS A 125 12.25 -20.44 47.06
CA HIS A 125 11.07 -20.77 47.88
C HIS A 125 9.90 -21.20 46.98
N GLN A 126 9.41 -22.43 47.19
CA GLN A 126 8.32 -23.04 46.42
C GLN A 126 8.55 -23.07 44.90
N ALA A 127 9.81 -23.12 44.44
CA ALA A 127 10.10 -23.44 43.05
C ALA A 127 9.66 -24.87 42.74
N GLN A 128 8.91 -25.09 41.64
CA GLN A 128 8.29 -26.38 41.29
C GLN A 128 7.48 -27.08 42.38
N TYR A 129 6.75 -26.32 43.20
CA TYR A 129 5.98 -26.88 44.31
C TYR A 129 5.04 -28.04 43.92
N PHE A 130 4.33 -27.97 42.77
CA PHE A 130 3.37 -28.98 42.29
C PHE A 130 3.90 -29.95 41.20
N GLY A 131 5.23 -30.10 41.04
CA GLY A 131 5.84 -30.87 39.95
C GLY A 131 5.69 -32.39 40.01
N LYS A 132 4.47 -32.94 40.17
CA LYS A 132 4.18 -34.36 40.49
C LYS A 132 4.97 -35.41 39.70
N THR A 133 5.11 -35.23 38.39
CA THR A 133 5.74 -36.20 37.47
C THR A 133 6.63 -35.55 36.41
N GLY A 134 6.89 -34.24 36.48
CA GLY A 134 7.61 -33.53 35.44
C GLY A 134 9.07 -33.96 35.33
N LEU A 135 9.60 -34.02 34.11
CA LEU A 135 10.97 -34.44 33.81
C LEU A 135 11.80 -33.32 33.20
N GLY A 136 13.07 -33.22 33.59
CA GLY A 136 14.05 -32.38 32.92
C GLY A 136 13.78 -30.87 32.99
N ASN A 137 13.07 -30.40 34.01
CA ASN A 137 12.76 -28.98 34.17
C ASN A 137 13.84 -28.23 34.95
N CYS A 138 14.07 -26.96 34.63
CA CYS A 138 14.95 -26.07 35.37
C CYS A 138 14.20 -24.81 35.78
N SER A 139 13.83 -24.72 37.06
CA SER A 139 13.10 -23.59 37.64
C SER A 139 13.92 -22.89 38.71
N ILE A 140 14.19 -21.61 38.52
CA ILE A 140 15.05 -20.84 39.43
C ILE A 140 14.38 -19.48 39.71
N GLY A 141 14.02 -19.25 40.98
CA GLY A 141 13.35 -18.04 41.43
C GLY A 141 12.27 -18.32 42.47
N TYR A 142 11.84 -17.28 43.17
CA TYR A 142 10.67 -17.35 44.05
C TYR A 142 9.44 -17.75 43.24
N HIS A 143 8.79 -18.87 43.59
CA HIS A 143 7.64 -19.43 42.87
C HIS A 143 7.87 -19.72 41.37
N ALA A 144 9.11 -19.86 40.92
CA ALA A 144 9.39 -20.26 39.54
C ALA A 144 8.78 -21.65 39.26
N GLY A 145 7.94 -21.77 38.23
CA GLY A 145 7.26 -23.00 37.88
C GLY A 145 6.41 -23.61 39.01
N ARG A 146 5.84 -22.81 39.92
CA ARG A 146 5.16 -23.31 41.13
C ARG A 146 4.10 -24.38 40.84
N MET A 147 3.30 -24.19 39.79
CA MET A 147 2.28 -25.13 39.32
C MET A 147 2.72 -25.91 38.08
N ALA A 148 4.03 -25.94 37.77
CA ALA A 148 4.50 -26.51 36.52
C ALA A 148 4.48 -28.03 36.53
N ILE A 149 3.83 -28.63 35.53
CA ILE A 149 3.66 -30.09 35.41
C ILE A 149 4.15 -30.66 34.07
N GLY A 150 4.49 -29.81 33.10
CA GLY A 150 5.08 -30.24 31.82
C GLY A 150 6.57 -30.54 31.92
N ASP A 151 7.15 -31.02 30.82
CA ASP A 151 8.54 -31.49 30.77
C ASP A 151 9.47 -30.52 30.01
N HIS A 152 10.77 -30.61 30.28
CA HIS A 152 11.83 -29.91 29.55
C HIS A 152 11.67 -28.37 29.51
N ASN A 153 11.15 -27.78 30.58
CA ASN A 153 10.98 -26.33 30.68
C ASN A 153 12.18 -25.65 31.36
N VAL A 154 12.51 -24.44 30.91
CA VAL A 154 13.49 -23.54 31.56
C VAL A 154 12.73 -22.31 32.07
N LEU A 155 12.60 -22.16 33.39
CA LEU A 155 11.78 -21.16 34.07
C LEU A 155 12.65 -20.35 35.05
N LEU A 156 13.27 -19.28 34.57
CA LEU A 156 14.21 -18.47 35.36
C LEU A 156 13.65 -17.08 35.63
N GLY A 157 13.44 -16.75 36.90
CA GLY A 157 12.88 -15.48 37.36
C GLY A 157 11.79 -15.70 38.41
N SER A 158 11.53 -14.66 39.21
CA SER A 158 10.42 -14.72 40.17
C SER A 158 9.10 -14.89 39.42
N GLU A 159 8.34 -15.91 39.81
CA GLU A 159 7.06 -16.31 39.22
C GLU A 159 7.09 -16.65 37.71
N ALA A 160 8.27 -16.89 37.13
CA ALA A 160 8.40 -17.36 35.76
C ALA A 160 7.67 -18.70 35.58
N GLY A 161 6.77 -18.81 34.61
CA GLY A 161 6.00 -20.02 34.35
C GLY A 161 5.14 -20.50 35.53
N HIS A 162 4.68 -19.59 36.41
CA HIS A 162 3.95 -19.95 37.63
C HIS A 162 2.86 -21.00 37.40
N SER A 163 2.08 -20.86 36.32
CA SER A 163 0.99 -21.77 35.93
C SER A 163 1.27 -22.59 34.66
N ASN A 164 2.53 -22.91 34.36
CA ASN A 164 2.93 -23.61 33.12
C ASN A 164 2.69 -25.13 33.17
N ALA A 165 1.59 -25.60 32.59
CA ALA A 165 1.33 -27.02 32.37
C ALA A 165 1.91 -27.58 31.05
N GLY A 166 2.36 -26.74 30.12
CA GLY A 166 2.96 -27.16 28.85
C GLY A 166 4.45 -27.54 28.94
N SER A 167 4.94 -28.16 27.87
CA SER A 167 6.31 -28.68 27.76
C SER A 167 7.18 -27.86 26.80
N SER A 168 8.51 -28.01 26.93
CA SER A 168 9.52 -27.40 26.06
C SER A 168 9.44 -25.87 25.97
N ASN A 169 9.08 -25.21 27.07
CA ASN A 169 9.04 -23.75 27.16
C ASN A 169 10.33 -23.17 27.77
N THR A 170 10.75 -22.00 27.29
CA THR A 170 11.86 -21.22 27.87
C THR A 170 11.35 -19.85 28.31
N PHE A 171 11.16 -19.65 29.62
CA PHE A 171 10.71 -18.40 30.22
C PHE A 171 11.80 -17.80 31.10
N LEU A 172 12.23 -16.58 30.74
CA LEU A 172 13.30 -15.85 31.43
C LEU A 172 12.84 -14.43 31.78
N GLY A 173 12.68 -14.14 33.05
CA GLY A 173 12.30 -12.82 33.58
C GLY A 173 11.22 -12.89 34.64
N TYR A 174 10.98 -11.76 35.31
CA TYR A 174 9.89 -11.63 36.27
C TYR A 174 8.55 -11.88 35.57
N ARG A 175 7.78 -12.86 36.07
CA ARG A 175 6.45 -13.24 35.54
C ARG A 175 6.41 -13.58 34.04
N ALA A 176 7.54 -13.94 33.44
CA ALA A 176 7.55 -14.45 32.06
C ALA A 176 6.69 -15.72 31.97
N GLY A 177 5.69 -15.72 31.09
CA GLY A 177 4.75 -16.85 30.95
C GLY A 177 3.95 -17.17 32.22
N TYR A 178 3.62 -16.19 33.06
CA TYR A 178 2.93 -16.41 34.35
C TYR A 178 1.68 -17.32 34.25
N LEU A 179 0.83 -17.12 33.23
CA LEU A 179 -0.37 -17.93 32.97
C LEU A 179 -0.22 -18.92 31.80
N ALA A 180 1.02 -19.31 31.42
CA ALA A 180 1.38 -20.12 30.23
C ALA A 180 0.51 -21.37 29.96
N GLY A 181 -0.24 -21.86 30.95
CA GLY A 181 -1.27 -22.88 30.80
C GLY A 181 -0.71 -24.11 30.09
N ILE A 182 -1.42 -24.63 29.10
CA ILE A 182 -1.02 -25.84 28.34
C ILE A 182 -0.20 -25.54 27.07
N GLY A 183 0.23 -24.29 26.86
CA GLY A 183 0.99 -23.91 25.67
C GLY A 183 2.39 -24.51 25.64
N GLU A 184 2.83 -25.00 24.48
CA GLU A 184 4.13 -25.65 24.29
C GLU A 184 5.04 -24.89 23.31
N LEU A 185 6.35 -25.15 23.39
CA LEU A 185 7.35 -24.64 22.45
C LEU A 185 7.39 -23.10 22.38
N ASN A 186 7.18 -22.44 23.52
CA ASN A 186 7.24 -20.99 23.64
C ASN A 186 8.58 -20.53 24.21
N THR A 187 9.12 -19.44 23.67
CA THR A 187 10.31 -18.75 24.21
C THR A 187 9.93 -17.33 24.62
N PHE A 188 9.85 -17.06 25.93
CA PHE A 188 9.54 -15.74 26.49
C PHE A 188 10.71 -15.20 27.28
N VAL A 189 11.24 -14.05 26.87
CA VAL A 189 12.41 -13.44 27.51
C VAL A 189 12.15 -11.96 27.75
N GLY A 190 12.12 -11.56 29.01
CA GLY A 190 11.79 -10.21 29.47
C GLY A 190 10.84 -10.21 30.67
N SER A 191 10.70 -9.04 31.31
CA SER A 191 9.71 -8.86 32.37
C SER A 191 8.31 -8.85 31.78
N GLU A 192 7.41 -9.63 32.38
CA GLU A 192 5.98 -9.69 32.02
C GLU A 192 5.73 -10.05 30.54
N THR A 193 6.66 -10.78 29.92
CA THR A 193 6.52 -11.29 28.56
C THR A 193 5.55 -12.47 28.52
N GLY A 194 4.55 -12.44 27.61
CA GLY A 194 3.60 -13.55 27.43
C GLY A 194 2.75 -13.91 28.66
N VAL A 195 2.54 -12.96 29.59
CA VAL A 195 1.87 -13.20 30.88
C VAL A 195 0.53 -13.92 30.75
N ASN A 196 -0.30 -13.53 29.79
CA ASN A 196 -1.66 -14.08 29.62
C ASN A 196 -1.76 -15.24 28.61
N ASN A 197 -0.64 -15.85 28.19
CA ASN A 197 -0.69 -16.97 27.23
C ASN A 197 -1.28 -18.21 27.86
N THR A 198 -2.50 -18.61 27.52
CA THR A 198 -3.16 -19.77 28.14
C THR A 198 -2.98 -21.06 27.34
N THR A 199 -3.03 -20.98 26.01
CA THR A 199 -2.98 -22.16 25.11
C THR A 199 -2.12 -21.95 23.87
N GLY A 200 -1.60 -20.72 23.66
CA GLY A 200 -0.75 -20.42 22.53
C GLY A 200 0.57 -21.19 22.56
N HIS A 201 1.01 -21.62 21.38
CA HIS A 201 2.21 -22.45 21.19
C HIS A 201 3.10 -21.89 20.08
N HIS A 202 4.37 -22.32 20.03
CA HIS A 202 5.34 -21.89 19.02
C HIS A 202 5.52 -20.37 18.93
N ASN A 203 5.41 -19.65 20.05
CA ASN A 203 5.62 -18.21 20.10
C ASN A 203 7.04 -17.87 20.58
N ALA A 204 7.66 -16.87 19.96
CA ALA A 204 8.95 -16.32 20.37
C ALA A 204 8.79 -14.83 20.73
N PHE A 205 8.74 -14.52 22.02
CA PHE A 205 8.58 -13.17 22.54
C PHE A 205 9.83 -12.71 23.29
N LEU A 206 10.40 -11.58 22.88
CA LEU A 206 11.61 -11.01 23.47
C LEU A 206 11.40 -9.51 23.73
N GLY A 207 11.39 -9.12 24.99
CA GLY A 207 11.20 -7.74 25.43
C GLY A 207 10.15 -7.62 26.54
N GLU A 208 10.30 -6.59 27.36
CA GLU A 208 9.33 -6.25 28.40
C GLU A 208 7.91 -6.13 27.82
N ASN A 209 6.94 -6.79 28.43
CA ASN A 209 5.52 -6.76 28.02
C ASN A 209 5.27 -7.21 26.56
N SER A 210 6.23 -7.86 25.91
CA SER A 210 6.04 -8.41 24.56
C SER A 210 5.00 -9.53 24.60
N GLY A 211 3.97 -9.45 23.76
CA GLY A 211 2.86 -10.41 23.73
C GLY A 211 2.07 -10.53 25.04
N TYR A 212 2.05 -9.49 25.89
CA TYR A 212 1.45 -9.53 27.24
C TYR A 212 0.04 -10.12 27.26
N ASN A 213 -0.84 -9.74 26.32
CA ASN A 213 -2.22 -10.20 26.24
C ASN A 213 -2.47 -11.40 25.33
N ASN A 214 -1.43 -12.05 24.78
CA ASN A 214 -1.62 -13.22 23.90
C ASN A 214 -2.27 -14.32 24.70
N LYS A 215 -3.47 -14.79 24.35
CA LYS A 215 -4.19 -15.85 25.07
C LYS A 215 -4.05 -17.19 24.36
N GLU A 216 -4.35 -17.19 23.06
CA GLU A 216 -4.46 -18.41 22.24
C GLU A 216 -3.63 -18.32 20.95
N GLY A 217 -3.04 -17.15 20.66
CA GLY A 217 -2.26 -16.95 19.45
C GLY A 217 -1.03 -17.83 19.40
N PHE A 218 -0.70 -18.32 18.19
CA PHE A 218 0.39 -19.25 17.94
C PHE A 218 1.22 -18.86 16.72
N SER A 219 2.44 -19.39 16.67
CA SER A 219 3.42 -19.10 15.60
C SER A 219 3.71 -17.61 15.42
N ASN A 220 3.74 -16.84 16.51
CA ASN A 220 4.07 -15.41 16.47
C ASN A 220 5.52 -15.16 16.92
N THR A 221 6.19 -14.20 16.29
CA THR A 221 7.51 -13.70 16.70
C THR A 221 7.41 -12.23 17.05
N PHE A 222 7.53 -11.88 18.32
CA PHE A 222 7.47 -10.49 18.81
C PHE A 222 8.78 -10.11 19.48
N VAL A 223 9.45 -9.08 18.98
CA VAL A 223 10.77 -8.67 19.48
C VAL A 223 10.78 -7.15 19.66
N GLY A 224 10.93 -6.70 20.90
CA GLY A 224 10.88 -5.31 21.30
C GLY A 224 9.95 -5.11 22.50
N SER A 225 10.23 -4.10 23.32
CA SER A 225 9.34 -3.74 24.44
C SER A 225 7.94 -3.40 23.89
N GLU A 226 6.90 -3.96 24.53
CA GLU A 226 5.49 -3.83 24.16
C GLU A 226 5.14 -4.23 22.71
N SER A 227 6.00 -5.05 22.07
CA SER A 227 5.71 -5.62 20.75
C SER A 227 4.52 -6.58 20.84
N GLY A 228 3.48 -6.38 20.02
CA GLY A 228 2.26 -7.21 20.05
C GLY A 228 1.52 -7.20 21.39
N TYR A 229 1.67 -6.15 22.21
CA TYR A 229 1.12 -6.06 23.57
C TYR A 229 -0.37 -6.45 23.69
N SER A 230 -1.19 -6.00 22.73
CA SER A 230 -2.65 -6.23 22.74
C SER A 230 -3.09 -7.49 21.99
N SER A 231 -2.17 -8.28 21.41
CA SER A 231 -2.53 -9.45 20.60
C SER A 231 -3.16 -10.50 21.48
N GLN A 232 -4.34 -11.01 21.13
CA GLN A 232 -5.07 -12.00 21.92
C GLN A 232 -5.11 -13.36 21.23
N THR A 233 -5.43 -13.37 19.94
CA THR A 233 -5.58 -14.60 19.12
C THR A 233 -4.85 -14.51 17.79
N GLY A 234 -3.90 -13.58 17.65
CA GLY A 234 -3.12 -13.39 16.43
C GLY A 234 -2.33 -14.65 16.06
N VAL A 235 -2.18 -14.91 14.76
CA VAL A 235 -1.49 -16.12 14.26
C VAL A 235 -0.51 -15.73 13.17
N GLY A 236 0.71 -16.26 13.23
CA GLY A 236 1.69 -16.07 12.16
C GLY A 236 2.17 -14.64 12.00
N ASN A 237 2.15 -13.83 13.07
CA ASN A 237 2.62 -12.44 13.00
C ASN A 237 4.11 -12.33 13.34
N VAL A 238 4.81 -11.44 12.66
CA VAL A 238 6.21 -11.09 12.92
C VAL A 238 6.29 -9.60 13.23
N PHE A 239 6.49 -9.25 14.49
CA PHE A 239 6.63 -7.87 14.96
C PHE A 239 8.03 -7.66 15.53
N LEU A 240 8.79 -6.75 14.94
CA LEU A 240 10.16 -6.46 15.33
C LEU A 240 10.35 -4.94 15.47
N GLY A 241 10.47 -4.48 16.72
CA GLY A 241 10.59 -3.08 17.11
C GLY A 241 9.77 -2.75 18.35
N ASN A 242 10.19 -1.76 19.14
CA ASN A 242 9.40 -1.28 20.29
C ASN A 242 8.02 -0.82 19.81
N LYS A 243 6.96 -1.26 20.50
CA LYS A 243 5.55 -0.98 20.16
C LYS A 243 5.14 -1.38 18.74
N SER A 244 5.89 -2.27 18.08
CA SER A 244 5.46 -2.82 16.79
C SER A 244 4.22 -3.72 16.99
N GLY A 245 3.18 -3.48 16.20
CA GLY A 245 1.88 -4.17 16.34
C GLY A 245 1.19 -3.97 17.70
N TYR A 246 1.50 -2.90 18.45
CA TYR A 246 1.02 -2.68 19.82
C TYR A 246 -0.49 -2.90 20.02
N SER A 247 -1.34 -2.33 19.14
CA SER A 247 -2.79 -2.45 19.21
C SER A 247 -3.37 -3.61 18.40
N ASN A 248 -2.55 -4.50 17.83
CA ASN A 248 -3.05 -5.66 17.09
C ASN A 248 -3.72 -6.62 18.06
N THR A 249 -5.02 -6.88 17.91
CA THR A 249 -5.79 -7.78 18.78
C THR A 249 -5.97 -9.16 18.17
N ASN A 250 -6.39 -9.21 16.90
CA ASN A 250 -6.76 -10.45 16.21
C ASN A 250 -6.25 -10.48 14.76
N GLY A 251 -5.38 -9.55 14.37
CA GLY A 251 -4.77 -9.59 13.05
C GLY A 251 -3.87 -10.81 12.88
N HIS A 252 -3.87 -11.40 11.69
CA HIS A 252 -3.07 -12.58 11.36
C HIS A 252 -2.11 -12.29 10.21
N GLN A 253 -1.01 -13.03 10.17
CA GLN A 253 -0.08 -13.06 9.04
C GLN A 253 0.51 -11.69 8.70
N ASN A 254 0.69 -10.82 9.69
CA ASN A 254 1.26 -9.50 9.50
C ASN A 254 2.77 -9.49 9.77
N VAL A 255 3.51 -8.69 9.02
CA VAL A 255 4.95 -8.46 9.20
C VAL A 255 5.18 -6.97 9.46
N PHE A 256 5.50 -6.60 10.70
CA PHE A 256 5.77 -5.22 11.10
C PHE A 256 7.21 -5.10 11.60
N LEU A 257 8.02 -4.29 10.91
CA LEU A 257 9.43 -4.09 11.20
C LEU A 257 9.73 -2.60 11.36
N GLY A 258 10.03 -2.17 12.59
CA GLY A 258 10.36 -0.80 12.95
C GLY A 258 9.71 -0.36 14.27
N TYR A 259 10.28 0.67 14.91
CA TYR A 259 9.67 1.30 16.08
C TYR A 259 8.27 1.84 15.72
N GLY A 260 7.25 1.39 16.45
CA GLY A 260 5.85 1.77 16.20
C GLY A 260 5.26 1.27 14.87
N ALA A 261 5.92 0.36 14.16
CA ALA A 261 5.39 -0.19 12.91
C ALA A 261 4.07 -0.95 13.18
N GLY A 262 3.00 -0.62 12.46
CA GLY A 262 1.68 -1.21 12.65
C GLY A 262 1.01 -0.91 13.99
N PHE A 263 1.43 0.14 14.70
CA PHE A 263 0.91 0.51 16.03
C PHE A 263 -0.62 0.49 16.10
N HIS A 264 -1.30 1.03 15.09
CA HIS A 264 -2.76 1.17 15.03
C HIS A 264 -3.50 0.03 14.34
N ASN A 265 -2.80 -1.01 13.85
CA ASN A 265 -3.46 -2.15 13.22
C ASN A 265 -4.17 -2.95 14.32
N THR A 266 -5.49 -3.13 14.24
CA THR A 266 -6.25 -3.89 15.25
C THR A 266 -6.57 -5.29 14.76
N ILE A 267 -7.26 -5.40 13.61
CA ILE A 267 -7.71 -6.68 13.04
C ILE A 267 -7.18 -6.93 11.62
N GLY A 268 -6.53 -5.94 10.99
CA GLY A 268 -5.97 -6.08 9.65
C GLY A 268 -5.03 -7.27 9.50
N GLN A 269 -5.05 -7.89 8.32
CA GLN A 269 -4.40 -9.18 8.05
C GLN A 269 -3.52 -9.12 6.80
N ARG A 270 -2.49 -9.99 6.75
CA ARG A 270 -1.60 -10.12 5.59
C ARG A 270 -0.93 -8.79 5.19
N ASN A 271 -0.67 -7.92 6.17
CA ASN A 271 -0.05 -6.63 5.92
C ASN A 271 1.46 -6.67 6.15
N THR A 272 2.21 -5.87 5.39
CA THR A 272 3.65 -5.70 5.55
C THR A 272 3.98 -4.23 5.79
N TYR A 273 4.41 -3.87 7.00
CA TYR A 273 4.82 -2.51 7.34
C TYR A 273 6.30 -2.48 7.73
N LEU A 274 7.10 -1.72 6.98
CA LEU A 274 8.55 -1.65 7.14
C LEU A 274 9.00 -0.20 7.30
N GLY A 275 9.47 0.18 8.49
CA GLY A 275 9.99 1.52 8.79
C GLY A 275 9.49 2.06 10.13
N TYR A 276 10.18 3.09 10.66
CA TYR A 276 9.72 3.84 11.83
C TYR A 276 8.31 4.38 11.58
N GLY A 277 7.34 4.02 12.42
CA GLY A 277 5.96 4.47 12.32
C GLY A 277 5.22 4.06 11.03
N ALA A 278 5.75 3.13 10.22
CA ALA A 278 5.05 2.62 9.05
C ALA A 278 3.74 1.94 9.48
N THR A 279 2.61 2.28 8.86
CA THR A 279 1.29 1.86 9.35
C THR A 279 0.28 1.71 8.22
N GLY A 280 -0.88 1.15 8.55
CA GLY A 280 -2.08 1.28 7.73
C GLY A 280 -3.29 1.71 8.54
N ASN A 281 -4.45 1.75 7.89
CA ASN A 281 -5.72 1.83 8.60
C ASN A 281 -5.96 0.54 9.43
N PRO A 282 -6.75 0.57 10.52
CA PRO A 282 -6.82 -0.55 11.47
C PRO A 282 -7.29 -1.91 10.91
N VAL A 283 -7.99 -1.87 9.75
CA VAL A 283 -8.73 -3.00 9.16
C VAL A 283 -8.27 -3.36 7.74
N VAL A 284 -7.22 -2.72 7.21
CA VAL A 284 -6.79 -3.05 5.83
C VAL A 284 -6.22 -4.45 5.76
N GLU A 285 -6.31 -5.05 4.59
CA GLU A 285 -5.79 -6.38 4.31
C GLU A 285 -4.94 -6.39 3.05
N ASN A 286 -3.95 -7.28 3.01
CA ASN A 286 -3.04 -7.40 1.86
C ASN A 286 -2.44 -6.04 1.46
N ALA A 287 -2.06 -5.25 2.47
CA ALA A 287 -1.56 -3.89 2.30
C ALA A 287 -0.09 -3.81 2.70
N THR A 288 0.70 -3.07 1.93
CA THR A 288 2.14 -2.90 2.17
C THR A 288 2.48 -1.43 2.32
N ALA A 289 3.20 -1.07 3.38
CA ALA A 289 3.77 0.26 3.59
C ALA A 289 5.26 0.14 3.87
N ILE A 290 6.10 0.68 3.00
CA ILE A 290 7.57 0.61 3.12
C ILE A 290 8.12 2.03 3.18
N GLY A 291 8.86 2.35 4.24
CA GLY A 291 9.47 3.65 4.49
C GLY A 291 9.05 4.24 5.85
N SER A 292 9.88 5.12 6.39
CA SER A 292 9.54 5.88 7.60
C SER A 292 8.22 6.62 7.40
N GLU A 293 7.29 6.43 8.33
CA GLU A 293 5.95 7.03 8.37
C GLU A 293 5.07 6.75 7.13
N ALA A 294 5.43 5.74 6.32
CA ALA A 294 4.61 5.32 5.19
C ALA A 294 3.25 4.84 5.70
N LYS A 295 2.16 5.30 5.07
CA LYS A 295 0.78 4.97 5.47
C LYS A 295 -0.01 4.42 4.31
N VAL A 296 -0.49 3.18 4.43
CA VAL A 296 -1.41 2.56 3.46
C VAL A 296 -2.85 2.55 3.98
N THR A 297 -3.78 3.15 3.23
CA THR A 297 -5.16 3.34 3.69
C THR A 297 -6.18 2.43 3.00
N ALA A 298 -5.76 1.64 2.02
CA ALA A 298 -6.60 0.75 1.25
C ALA A 298 -5.99 -0.66 1.21
N SER A 299 -6.86 -1.67 1.19
CA SER A 299 -6.46 -3.06 0.97
C SER A 299 -5.89 -3.26 -0.43
N ASN A 300 -5.13 -4.36 -0.63
CA ASN A 300 -4.54 -4.71 -1.93
C ASN A 300 -3.68 -3.58 -2.54
N SER A 301 -3.02 -2.80 -1.69
CA SER A 301 -2.30 -1.60 -2.09
C SER A 301 -0.90 -1.57 -1.49
N ILE A 302 0.04 -0.97 -2.22
CA ILE A 302 1.39 -0.71 -1.73
C ILE A 302 1.65 0.80 -1.71
N VAL A 303 2.19 1.29 -0.59
CA VAL A 303 2.69 2.65 -0.43
C VAL A 303 4.20 2.59 -0.16
N LEU A 304 4.97 3.25 -1.03
CA LEU A 304 6.43 3.34 -0.95
C LEU A 304 6.83 4.75 -0.50
N GLY A 305 7.04 4.89 0.81
CA GLY A 305 7.53 6.08 1.49
C GLY A 305 6.46 7.05 1.99
N HIS A 306 6.90 8.07 2.73
CA HIS A 306 6.11 9.23 3.13
C HIS A 306 6.80 10.49 2.62
N LYS A 307 6.23 11.15 1.60
CA LYS A 307 6.89 12.27 0.89
C LYS A 307 8.29 11.89 0.34
N ALA A 308 8.50 10.61 0.05
CA ALA A 308 9.75 10.10 -0.49
C ALA A 308 9.73 10.09 -2.03
N ASN A 309 10.92 10.22 -2.62
CA ASN A 309 11.14 9.98 -4.04
C ASN A 309 11.61 8.53 -4.25
N VAL A 310 10.94 7.80 -5.15
CA VAL A 310 11.22 6.40 -5.46
C VAL A 310 12.05 6.32 -6.74
N GLY A 311 13.28 5.81 -6.63
CA GLY A 311 14.18 5.61 -7.77
C GLY A 311 14.20 4.15 -8.21
N ILE A 312 14.01 3.88 -9.50
CA ILE A 312 14.22 2.56 -10.12
C ILE A 312 15.46 2.66 -11.01
N GLY A 313 16.56 2.06 -10.57
CA GLY A 313 17.87 2.15 -11.24
C GLY A 313 18.59 3.49 -11.06
N THR A 314 18.01 4.45 -10.32
CA THR A 314 18.63 5.72 -9.93
C THR A 314 18.66 5.85 -8.41
N SER A 315 19.83 6.15 -7.85
CA SER A 315 20.04 6.25 -6.39
C SER A 315 19.68 7.64 -5.81
N ALA A 316 19.48 8.65 -6.67
CA ALA A 316 19.14 10.01 -6.28
C ALA A 316 17.96 10.53 -7.12
N PRO A 317 16.73 10.03 -6.88
CA PRO A 317 15.55 10.42 -7.64
C PRO A 317 15.13 11.88 -7.36
N SER A 318 15.03 12.70 -8.40
CA SER A 318 14.55 14.10 -8.32
C SER A 318 13.02 14.23 -8.39
N PHE A 319 12.33 13.15 -8.74
CA PHE A 319 10.87 13.09 -8.85
C PHE A 319 10.32 12.00 -7.94
N GLN A 320 9.04 12.10 -7.58
CA GLN A 320 8.38 11.14 -6.68
C GLN A 320 8.48 9.69 -7.18
N LEU A 321 8.50 9.49 -8.50
CA LEU A 321 8.93 8.26 -9.16
C LEU A 321 9.91 8.63 -10.29
N HIS A 322 11.12 8.08 -10.28
CA HIS A 322 12.16 8.34 -11.28
C HIS A 322 12.79 7.03 -11.73
N LEU A 323 12.79 6.76 -13.04
CA LEU A 323 13.49 5.63 -13.64
C LEU A 323 14.81 6.11 -14.24
N SER A 324 15.88 5.31 -14.14
CA SER A 324 17.16 5.60 -14.80
C SER A 324 17.16 5.28 -16.30
N THR A 325 16.10 4.65 -16.81
CA THR A 325 15.93 4.27 -18.21
C THR A 325 14.57 4.77 -18.74
N ASP A 326 14.43 4.73 -20.05
CA ASP A 326 13.22 5.06 -20.82
C ASP A 326 12.19 3.92 -20.85
N ALA A 327 12.44 2.81 -20.14
CA ALA A 327 11.57 1.64 -20.15
C ALA A 327 10.61 1.63 -18.95
N ALA A 328 9.34 1.99 -19.19
CA ALA A 328 8.21 1.74 -18.30
C ALA A 328 6.94 1.44 -19.12
N ALA A 329 6.14 0.46 -18.70
CA ALA A 329 4.90 0.09 -19.40
C ALA A 329 3.66 0.53 -18.61
N LYS A 330 2.68 1.11 -19.30
CA LYS A 330 1.34 1.40 -18.75
C LYS A 330 0.28 1.03 -19.79
N ALA A 331 -0.66 0.16 -19.43
CA ALA A 331 -1.81 -0.11 -20.29
C ALA A 331 -2.75 1.11 -20.34
N GLY A 332 -3.10 1.56 -21.55
CA GLY A 332 -4.23 2.48 -21.79
C GLY A 332 -3.99 3.99 -21.72
N SER A 333 -2.75 4.48 -21.57
CA SER A 333 -2.37 5.88 -21.88
C SER A 333 -0.85 6.03 -22.01
N PRO A 334 -0.33 6.69 -23.07
CA PRO A 334 1.11 6.67 -23.38
C PRO A 334 1.96 7.78 -22.73
N ASN A 335 1.38 8.84 -22.14
CA ASN A 335 2.17 10.05 -21.92
C ASN A 335 2.86 10.12 -20.55
N TRP A 336 4.17 9.86 -20.56
CA TRP A 336 5.14 10.21 -19.51
C TRP A 336 5.71 11.62 -19.75
N ILE A 337 6.24 12.29 -18.70
CA ILE A 337 7.01 13.53 -18.87
C ILE A 337 8.40 13.15 -19.41
N VAL A 338 8.73 13.60 -20.63
CA VAL A 338 10.00 13.28 -21.33
C VAL A 338 10.94 14.49 -21.33
N ALA A 339 12.18 14.33 -20.85
CA ALA A 339 13.20 15.39 -20.87
C ALA A 339 13.59 15.75 -22.32
N SER A 340 13.58 17.04 -22.67
CA SER A 340 13.74 17.51 -24.06
C SER A 340 14.67 18.73 -24.24
N ASP A 341 15.49 19.06 -23.23
CA ASP A 341 16.49 20.15 -23.28
C ASP A 341 17.49 19.94 -24.43
N HIS A 342 17.81 20.99 -25.19
CA HIS A 342 18.72 20.91 -26.33
C HIS A 342 20.11 20.36 -25.95
N ARG A 343 20.60 20.65 -24.73
CA ARG A 343 21.89 20.15 -24.23
C ARG A 343 21.94 18.64 -24.07
N LEU A 344 20.77 18.00 -23.98
CA LEU A 344 20.62 16.55 -23.85
C LEU A 344 20.52 15.84 -25.22
N LYS A 345 20.60 16.57 -26.34
CA LYS A 345 20.44 16.04 -27.70
C LYS A 345 21.74 16.12 -28.51
N LYS A 346 21.95 15.15 -29.40
CA LYS A 346 23.03 15.13 -30.41
C LYS A 346 22.44 14.73 -31.76
N ASN A 347 23.07 15.15 -32.86
CA ASN A 347 22.66 14.83 -34.24
C ASN A 347 21.20 15.24 -34.55
N VAL A 348 20.80 16.45 -34.18
CA VAL A 348 19.45 16.96 -34.42
C VAL A 348 19.25 17.23 -35.92
N THR A 349 18.32 16.51 -36.55
CA THR A 349 17.91 16.68 -37.95
C THR A 349 16.42 16.98 -38.06
N ASN A 350 15.98 17.53 -39.20
CA ASN A 350 14.57 17.80 -39.44
C ASN A 350 13.76 16.50 -39.54
N PHE A 351 12.60 16.49 -38.89
CA PHE A 351 11.58 15.46 -39.07
C PHE A 351 10.53 15.99 -40.04
N THR A 352 10.42 15.37 -41.22
CA THR A 352 9.64 15.89 -42.36
C THR A 352 8.39 15.08 -42.69
N ASP A 353 8.16 13.97 -42.00
CA ASP A 353 6.94 13.19 -42.22
C ASP A 353 5.72 14.03 -41.80
N GLY A 354 4.73 14.10 -42.68
CA GLY A 354 3.60 15.02 -42.58
C GLY A 354 2.36 14.48 -43.30
N LEU A 355 1.70 15.31 -44.11
CA LEU A 355 0.35 15.01 -44.62
C LEU A 355 0.30 13.74 -45.47
N ASN A 356 1.31 13.50 -46.30
CA ASN A 356 1.36 12.32 -47.17
C ASN A 356 1.48 11.01 -46.39
N LEU A 357 2.21 11.01 -45.28
CA LEU A 357 2.34 9.83 -44.43
C LEU A 357 1.10 9.66 -43.54
N LEU A 358 0.57 10.77 -42.98
CA LEU A 358 -0.65 10.78 -42.18
C LEU A 358 -1.84 10.17 -42.94
N LYS A 359 -1.98 10.48 -44.23
CA LYS A 359 -3.04 9.93 -45.10
C LYS A 359 -2.99 8.41 -45.27
N GLN A 360 -1.84 7.77 -45.03
CA GLN A 360 -1.67 6.32 -45.13
C GLN A 360 -2.02 5.60 -43.82
N ILE A 361 -2.11 6.33 -42.70
CA ILE A 361 -2.45 5.76 -41.40
C ILE A 361 -3.94 5.40 -41.38
N HIS A 362 -4.26 4.17 -40.99
CA HIS A 362 -5.62 3.66 -40.89
C HIS A 362 -6.05 3.55 -39.42
N PRO A 363 -6.90 4.46 -38.92
CA PRO A 363 -7.47 4.34 -37.58
C PRO A 363 -8.53 3.24 -37.56
N VAL A 364 -8.47 2.40 -36.53
CA VAL A 364 -9.41 1.28 -36.33
C VAL A 364 -10.05 1.33 -34.95
N TRP A 365 -11.29 0.87 -34.88
CA TRP A 365 -11.92 0.47 -33.62
C TRP A 365 -11.58 -0.98 -33.32
N PHE A 366 -11.21 -1.28 -32.09
CA PHE A 366 -10.86 -2.65 -31.69
C PHE A 366 -11.20 -2.94 -30.22
N GLN A 367 -11.17 -4.22 -29.87
CA GLN A 367 -11.27 -4.75 -28.50
C GLN A 367 -10.07 -5.67 -28.28
N TYR A 368 -9.50 -5.68 -27.07
CA TYR A 368 -8.44 -6.63 -26.73
C TYR A 368 -9.04 -8.01 -26.48
N ASN A 369 -8.31 -9.05 -26.89
CA ASN A 369 -8.74 -10.45 -26.79
C ASN A 369 -8.17 -11.18 -25.56
N GLY A 370 -7.62 -10.46 -24.58
CA GLY A 370 -7.02 -11.03 -23.36
C GLY A 370 -5.61 -11.60 -23.52
N LYS A 371 -5.10 -11.78 -24.75
CA LYS A 371 -3.74 -12.30 -24.98
C LYS A 371 -2.68 -11.33 -24.45
N ALA A 372 -1.50 -11.86 -24.16
CA ALA A 372 -0.41 -11.12 -23.54
C ALA A 372 -0.73 -10.49 -22.16
N GLY A 373 -1.78 -10.97 -21.49
CA GLY A 373 -2.23 -10.45 -20.19
C GLY A 373 -3.01 -9.13 -20.27
N ILE A 374 -3.54 -8.77 -21.45
CA ILE A 374 -4.26 -7.52 -21.66
C ILE A 374 -5.77 -7.79 -21.68
N GLU A 375 -6.36 -7.86 -20.49
CA GLU A 375 -7.80 -8.11 -20.30
C GLU A 375 -8.57 -6.80 -20.07
N THR A 376 -9.49 -6.46 -20.97
CA THR A 376 -10.23 -5.19 -20.93
C THR A 376 -11.75 -5.35 -21.00
N GLY A 377 -12.26 -6.58 -20.90
CA GLY A 377 -13.67 -6.91 -21.16
C GLY A 377 -14.13 -6.44 -22.54
N ASP A 378 -15.43 -6.12 -22.67
CA ASP A 378 -16.04 -5.68 -23.94
C ASP A 378 -15.78 -4.21 -24.30
N LYS A 379 -14.85 -3.53 -23.61
CA LYS A 379 -14.56 -2.12 -23.85
C LYS A 379 -13.93 -1.92 -25.24
N LYS A 380 -14.50 -1.01 -26.02
CA LYS A 380 -13.95 -0.62 -27.34
C LYS A 380 -12.90 0.48 -27.19
N PHE A 381 -11.86 0.39 -28.02
CA PHE A 381 -10.75 1.33 -28.10
C PHE A 381 -10.57 1.81 -29.53
N VAL A 382 -10.00 3.01 -29.69
CA VAL A 382 -9.54 3.56 -30.97
C VAL A 382 -8.02 3.44 -31.00
N GLY A 383 -7.47 3.02 -32.14
CA GLY A 383 -6.02 2.95 -32.32
C GLY A 383 -5.65 2.61 -33.76
N ILE A 384 -4.48 2.00 -33.92
CA ILE A 384 -3.95 1.55 -35.21
C ILE A 384 -3.38 0.13 -35.05
N ILE A 385 -3.21 -0.57 -36.17
CA ILE A 385 -2.58 -1.88 -36.19
C ILE A 385 -1.06 -1.73 -36.38
N ALA A 386 -0.27 -2.26 -35.43
CA ALA A 386 1.19 -2.12 -35.43
C ALA A 386 1.86 -2.66 -36.72
N GLN A 387 1.35 -3.76 -37.27
CA GLN A 387 1.86 -4.37 -38.51
C GLN A 387 1.60 -3.50 -39.75
N GLU A 388 0.51 -2.72 -39.75
CA GLU A 388 0.23 -1.77 -40.83
C GLU A 388 1.16 -0.57 -40.71
N MET A 389 1.28 -0.03 -39.49
CA MET A 389 2.15 1.10 -39.21
C MET A 389 3.63 0.77 -39.45
N GLN A 390 4.06 -0.47 -39.22
CA GLN A 390 5.43 -0.91 -39.50
C GLN A 390 5.83 -0.75 -40.99
N LYS A 391 4.87 -0.85 -41.91
CA LYS A 391 5.13 -0.67 -43.36
C LYS A 391 5.27 0.79 -43.75
N ILE A 392 4.65 1.69 -42.99
CA ILE A 392 4.52 3.11 -43.30
C ILE A 392 5.59 3.93 -42.57
N ALA A 393 5.75 3.66 -41.27
CA ALA A 393 6.67 4.35 -40.38
C ALA A 393 7.31 3.33 -39.39
N PRO A 394 8.25 2.49 -39.85
CA PRO A 394 8.84 1.40 -39.07
C PRO A 394 9.51 1.87 -37.78
N TYR A 395 10.03 3.10 -37.74
CA TYR A 395 10.68 3.70 -36.57
C TYR A 395 9.72 3.94 -35.40
N THR A 396 8.41 3.84 -35.61
CA THR A 396 7.39 3.94 -34.55
C THR A 396 7.07 2.59 -33.90
N ILE A 397 7.66 1.50 -34.38
CA ILE A 397 7.33 0.14 -33.98
C ILE A 397 8.50 -0.50 -33.24
N GLY A 398 8.21 -0.96 -32.02
CA GLY A 398 9.10 -1.81 -31.23
C GLY A 398 8.54 -3.22 -31.11
N ALA A 399 9.37 -4.16 -30.67
CA ALA A 399 8.95 -5.50 -30.29
C ALA A 399 9.05 -5.68 -28.78
N PHE A 400 8.14 -6.47 -28.20
CA PHE A 400 8.20 -6.89 -26.80
C PHE A 400 7.86 -8.37 -26.69
N THR A 401 8.48 -9.06 -25.73
CA THR A 401 8.23 -10.49 -25.49
C THR A 401 7.31 -10.66 -24.29
N HIS A 402 6.24 -11.42 -24.47
CA HIS A 402 5.39 -11.89 -23.39
C HIS A 402 5.69 -13.36 -23.09
N GLN A 403 5.78 -13.72 -21.81
CA GLN A 403 5.93 -15.10 -21.36
C GLN A 403 4.66 -15.52 -20.62
N ASP A 404 4.04 -16.64 -21.03
CA ASP A 404 2.85 -17.18 -20.37
C ASP A 404 3.18 -17.95 -19.08
N SER A 405 2.15 -18.39 -18.35
CA SER A 405 2.28 -19.17 -17.11
C SER A 405 2.90 -20.56 -17.31
N LEU A 406 3.03 -21.02 -18.55
CA LEU A 406 3.69 -22.28 -18.92
C LEU A 406 5.15 -22.06 -19.38
N GLY A 407 5.62 -20.80 -19.40
CA GLY A 407 6.97 -20.44 -19.79
C GLY A 407 7.17 -20.20 -21.29
N ASN A 408 6.12 -20.26 -22.11
CA ASN A 408 6.22 -20.02 -23.54
C ASN A 408 6.38 -18.52 -23.82
N LYS A 409 7.35 -18.18 -24.68
CA LYS A 409 7.63 -16.79 -25.08
C LYS A 409 7.00 -16.50 -26.43
N THR A 410 6.20 -15.44 -26.50
CA THR A 410 5.61 -14.91 -27.74
C THR A 410 6.03 -13.46 -27.90
N GLU A 411 6.51 -13.11 -29.09
CA GLU A 411 6.83 -11.72 -29.44
C GLU A 411 5.58 -11.01 -29.99
N TYR A 412 5.37 -9.78 -29.53
CA TYR A 412 4.32 -8.89 -29.95
C TYR A 412 4.91 -7.54 -30.35
N LEU A 413 4.19 -6.78 -31.16
CA LEU A 413 4.61 -5.45 -31.59
C LEU A 413 3.96 -4.37 -30.72
N GLY A 414 4.77 -3.41 -30.29
CA GLY A 414 4.35 -2.18 -29.63
C GLY A 414 4.46 -0.98 -30.57
N TYR A 415 3.61 0.01 -30.38
CA TYR A 415 3.58 1.24 -31.16
C TYR A 415 3.85 2.46 -30.27
N ASP A 416 4.81 3.30 -30.68
CA ASP A 416 5.09 4.61 -30.09
C ASP A 416 4.27 5.71 -30.77
N ALA A 417 3.29 6.23 -30.03
CA ALA A 417 2.37 7.26 -30.50
C ALA A 417 2.99 8.66 -30.60
N ASN A 418 4.18 8.89 -30.02
CA ASN A 418 4.78 10.22 -29.95
C ASN A 418 5.08 10.78 -31.35
N ALA A 419 5.67 9.94 -32.21
CA ALA A 419 5.98 10.33 -33.59
C ALA A 419 4.74 10.80 -34.38
N VAL A 420 3.58 10.16 -34.19
CA VAL A 420 2.35 10.55 -34.91
C VAL A 420 1.84 11.92 -34.49
N THR A 421 2.12 12.34 -33.26
CA THR A 421 1.82 13.71 -32.82
C THR A 421 2.61 14.72 -33.64
N TYR A 422 3.90 14.46 -33.91
CA TYR A 422 4.72 15.34 -34.73
C TYR A 422 4.40 15.25 -36.23
N ILE A 423 4.04 14.07 -36.73
CA ILE A 423 3.49 13.89 -38.09
C ILE A 423 2.23 14.74 -38.25
N LEU A 424 1.34 14.74 -37.26
CA LEU A 424 0.12 15.56 -37.27
C LEU A 424 0.45 17.05 -37.26
N ILE A 425 1.43 17.49 -36.44
CA ILE A 425 1.89 18.89 -36.43
C ILE A 425 2.39 19.31 -37.82
N ASN A 426 3.24 18.50 -38.46
CA ASN A 426 3.74 18.77 -39.80
C ASN A 426 2.62 18.78 -40.84
N ALA A 427 1.71 17.81 -40.79
CA ALA A 427 0.57 17.73 -41.69
C ALA A 427 -0.35 18.97 -41.58
N VAL A 428 -0.60 19.46 -40.36
CA VAL A 428 -1.39 20.68 -40.16
C VAL A 428 -0.67 21.90 -40.75
N LYS A 429 0.65 22.03 -40.55
CA LYS A 429 1.44 23.11 -41.18
C LYS A 429 1.34 23.07 -42.70
N GLU A 430 1.53 21.89 -43.30
CA GLU A 430 1.41 21.69 -44.76
C GLU A 430 0.02 22.09 -45.29
N VAL A 431 -1.05 21.73 -44.58
CA VAL A 431 -2.42 22.11 -44.97
C VAL A 431 -2.64 23.63 -44.86
N VAL A 432 -2.12 24.29 -43.82
CA VAL A 432 -2.21 25.75 -43.67
C VAL A 432 -1.47 26.45 -44.81
N GLU A 433 -0.24 26.02 -45.13
CA GLU A 433 0.54 26.59 -46.24
C GLU A 433 -0.16 26.42 -47.60
N GLN A 434 -0.75 25.24 -47.86
CA GLN A 434 -1.55 25.01 -49.07
C GLN A 434 -2.76 25.95 -49.14
N LYS A 435 -3.46 26.15 -48.01
CA LYS A 435 -4.65 27.02 -47.97
C LYS A 435 -4.32 28.49 -48.12
N ASP A 436 -3.22 28.96 -47.56
CA ASP A 436 -2.75 30.35 -47.73
C ASP A 436 -2.36 30.63 -49.18
N ALA A 437 -1.73 29.66 -49.86
CA ALA A 437 -1.41 29.76 -51.29
C ALA A 437 -2.68 29.82 -52.15
N GLU A 438 -3.67 28.95 -51.90
CA GLU A 438 -4.98 29.00 -52.57
C GLU A 438 -5.69 30.35 -52.34
N LEU A 439 -5.70 30.85 -51.10
CA LEU A 439 -6.34 32.11 -50.73
C LEU A 439 -5.70 33.30 -51.44
N LYS A 440 -4.38 33.30 -51.61
CA LYS A 440 -3.66 34.34 -52.37
C LYS A 440 -4.11 34.38 -53.83
N VAL A 441 -4.21 33.22 -54.48
CA VAL A 441 -4.68 33.12 -55.88
C VAL A 441 -6.12 33.62 -56.00
N VAL A 442 -7.01 33.23 -55.07
CA VAL A 442 -8.40 33.72 -55.06
C VAL A 442 -8.45 35.23 -54.88
N ASN A 443 -7.65 35.81 -53.99
CA ASN A 443 -7.60 37.26 -53.78
C ASN A 443 -7.09 38.02 -55.02
N GLU A 444 -6.09 37.48 -55.72
CA GLU A 444 -5.60 38.03 -56.98
C GLU A 444 -6.69 37.99 -58.07
N GLN A 445 -7.42 36.88 -58.17
CA GLN A 445 -8.55 36.74 -59.10
C GLN A 445 -9.70 37.71 -58.77
N VAL A 446 -10.04 37.89 -57.49
CA VAL A 446 -11.06 38.85 -57.04
C VAL A 446 -10.61 40.27 -57.39
N SER A 447 -9.36 40.64 -57.13
CA SER A 447 -8.82 41.96 -57.48
C SER A 447 -8.89 42.23 -58.99
N GLU A 448 -8.57 41.25 -59.81
CA GLU A 448 -8.65 41.36 -61.28
C GLU A 448 -10.11 41.47 -61.76
N LEU A 449 -11.03 40.69 -61.19
CA LEU A 449 -12.46 40.81 -61.48
C LEU A 449 -12.99 42.20 -61.09
N SER A 450 -12.61 42.72 -59.93
CA SER A 450 -12.99 44.07 -59.50
C SER A 450 -12.51 45.14 -60.47
N LYS A 451 -11.26 45.05 -60.96
CA LYS A 451 -10.74 45.98 -61.98
C LYS A 451 -11.50 45.91 -63.30
N ARG A 452 -11.88 44.71 -63.74
CA ARG A 452 -12.72 44.53 -64.93
C ARG A 452 -14.12 45.11 -64.74
N LEU A 453 -14.69 44.96 -63.54
CA LEU A 453 -15.98 45.56 -63.18
C LEU A 453 -15.91 47.09 -63.25
N GLU A 454 -14.88 47.69 -62.65
CA GLU A 454 -14.62 49.14 -62.73
C GLU A 454 -14.44 49.63 -64.17
N GLN A 455 -13.74 48.87 -65.01
CA GLN A 455 -13.60 49.20 -66.43
C GLN A 455 -14.93 49.15 -67.18
N LEU A 456 -15.77 48.14 -66.90
CA LEU A 456 -17.10 48.05 -67.49
C LEU A 456 -18.00 49.19 -67.02
N GLU A 457 -17.97 49.53 -65.74
CA GLU A 457 -18.68 50.68 -65.18
C GLU A 457 -18.23 52.00 -65.84
N ARG A 458 -16.92 52.18 -66.08
CA ARG A 458 -16.39 53.33 -66.82
C ARG A 458 -16.84 53.37 -68.27
N ILE A 459 -16.86 52.24 -68.98
CA ILE A 459 -17.33 52.18 -70.37
C ILE A 459 -18.83 52.49 -70.47
N ILE A 460 -19.63 52.04 -69.50
CA ILE A 460 -21.05 52.38 -69.40
C ILE A 460 -21.23 53.89 -69.13
N ALA A 461 -20.42 54.46 -68.23
CA ALA A 461 -20.41 55.89 -67.95
C ALA A 461 -19.97 56.72 -69.17
N ASP A 462 -18.92 56.31 -69.89
CA ASP A 462 -18.41 57.01 -71.07
C ASP A 462 -19.38 56.93 -72.26
N ASN A 463 -20.12 55.84 -72.42
CA ASN A 463 -21.16 55.72 -73.45
C ASN A 463 -22.41 56.57 -73.14
N ALA A 464 -22.68 56.89 -71.87
CA ALA A 464 -23.75 57.81 -71.50
C ALA A 464 -23.39 59.29 -71.77
N VAL A 465 -22.10 59.63 -71.97
CA VAL A 465 -21.59 61.02 -71.98
C VAL A 465 -21.29 61.58 -73.38
N LYS A 466 -21.51 60.84 -74.47
CA LYS A 466 -21.49 61.40 -75.84
C LYS A 466 -22.82 62.07 -76.24
N SER A 467 -23.19 63.13 -75.52
CA SER A 467 -24.01 64.24 -76.05
C SER A 467 -23.77 65.52 -75.24
N LEU A 468 -22.92 66.40 -75.81
CA LEU A 468 -22.89 67.87 -75.71
C LEU A 468 -22.43 68.56 -74.40
N THR A 469 -21.12 68.87 -74.38
CA THR A 469 -20.43 70.18 -74.16
C THR A 469 -20.74 71.08 -72.94
N GLY A 470 -19.68 71.38 -72.15
CA GLY A 470 -19.32 72.76 -71.75
C GLY A 470 -19.14 73.10 -70.25
N SER A 471 -17.87 73.22 -69.81
CA SER A 471 -17.32 74.09 -68.74
C SER A 471 -17.94 74.16 -67.31
N THR A 472 -17.11 73.76 -66.32
CA THR A 472 -17.00 74.15 -64.90
C THR A 472 -17.66 75.49 -64.50
N ALA A 473 -18.27 75.69 -63.32
CA ALA A 473 -18.33 74.96 -62.06
C ALA A 473 -19.64 75.31 -61.30
N CYS A 474 -19.91 74.48 -60.30
CA CYS A 474 -20.80 74.66 -59.15
C CYS A 474 -22.29 74.33 -59.31
N MET A 475 -22.67 73.24 -58.62
CA MET A 475 -24.01 72.85 -58.14
C MET A 475 -25.10 72.70 -59.20
N GLU A 476 -25.43 71.45 -59.54
CA GLU A 476 -26.73 71.16 -60.18
C GLU A 476 -27.57 70.22 -59.33
N GLN A 477 -28.72 70.76 -58.95
CA GLN A 477 -29.88 70.05 -58.46
C GLN A 477 -30.44 69.13 -59.54
N LYS A 478 -30.94 67.99 -59.10
CA LYS A 478 -31.75 67.03 -59.86
C LYS A 478 -33.14 67.62 -60.17
N GLU A 479 -33.55 67.53 -61.43
CA GLU A 479 -34.94 67.29 -61.84
C GLU A 479 -34.82 66.15 -62.88
N ASP A 480 -35.42 64.96 -62.75
CA ASP A 480 -36.85 64.73 -62.59
C ASP A 480 -37.12 63.24 -62.17
N GLY A 481 -36.38 62.73 -61.17
CA GLY A 481 -36.41 61.31 -60.79
C GLY A 481 -36.78 61.09 -59.32
N VAL A 482 -37.54 60.03 -59.02
CA VAL A 482 -37.77 59.55 -57.65
C VAL A 482 -36.42 59.14 -57.03
N VAL A 483 -36.12 59.64 -55.83
CA VAL A 483 -34.88 59.31 -55.11
C VAL A 483 -35.21 58.66 -53.78
N LEU A 484 -34.55 57.53 -53.49
CA LEU A 484 -34.55 56.88 -52.19
C LEU A 484 -33.12 56.81 -51.64
N GLU A 485 -32.89 57.47 -50.51
CA GLU A 485 -31.58 57.48 -49.86
C GLU A 485 -31.40 56.30 -48.90
N GLN A 486 -30.14 56.05 -48.53
CA GLN A 486 -29.78 55.11 -47.49
C GLN A 486 -30.29 55.60 -46.13
N ASN A 487 -30.83 54.69 -45.32
CA ASN A 487 -31.28 55.02 -43.98
C ASN A 487 -30.10 55.42 -43.09
N ALA A 488 -30.29 56.41 -42.22
CA ALA A 488 -29.27 56.88 -41.29
C ALA A 488 -29.83 56.95 -39.86
N PRO A 489 -29.20 56.28 -38.87
CA PRO A 489 -28.05 55.37 -39.01
C PRO A 489 -28.42 54.00 -39.65
N ASN A 490 -27.50 53.40 -40.40
CA ASN A 490 -27.65 52.04 -40.93
C ASN A 490 -26.95 51.03 -40.01
N GLY A 491 -27.74 50.29 -39.24
CA GLY A 491 -27.34 49.74 -37.93
C GLY A 491 -27.96 50.59 -36.82
N PHE A 492 -29.22 50.30 -36.46
CA PHE A 492 -29.97 51.10 -35.50
C PHE A 492 -30.77 50.23 -34.51
N SER A 493 -30.81 50.67 -33.25
CA SER A 493 -31.55 50.02 -32.14
C SER A 493 -32.80 50.79 -31.69
N GLY A 494 -32.89 52.08 -32.03
CA GLY A 494 -34.00 52.98 -31.69
C GLY A 494 -34.84 53.34 -32.90
N SER A 495 -34.45 54.38 -33.64
CA SER A 495 -35.09 54.77 -34.89
C SER A 495 -34.06 55.15 -35.95
N SER A 496 -34.46 55.03 -37.22
CA SER A 496 -33.64 55.43 -38.37
C SER A 496 -34.47 56.25 -39.34
N ALA A 497 -33.81 57.15 -40.05
CA ALA A 497 -34.43 58.06 -41.00
C ALA A 497 -34.10 57.66 -42.43
N ILE A 498 -35.11 57.54 -43.29
CA ILE A 498 -34.97 57.35 -44.73
C ILE A 498 -35.41 58.65 -45.41
N LYS A 499 -34.48 59.33 -46.08
CA LYS A 499 -34.80 60.50 -46.89
C LYS A 499 -35.21 60.07 -48.29
N TYR A 500 -36.17 60.78 -48.87
CA TYR A 500 -36.67 60.51 -50.22
C TYR A 500 -37.03 61.81 -50.93
N PHE A 501 -37.07 61.77 -52.26
CA PHE A 501 -37.67 62.79 -53.11
C PHE A 501 -38.68 62.14 -54.04
N ILE A 502 -39.92 62.61 -54.04
CA ILE A 502 -40.99 62.12 -54.91
C ILE A 502 -41.56 63.30 -55.73
N PRO A 503 -41.44 63.30 -57.06
CA PRO A 503 -41.99 64.36 -57.90
C PRO A 503 -43.50 64.56 -57.72
N LYS A 504 -43.99 65.79 -57.90
CA LYS A 504 -45.44 66.12 -57.75
C LYS A 504 -46.34 65.39 -58.76
N SER A 505 -45.78 64.83 -59.82
CA SER A 505 -46.50 64.06 -60.85
C SER A 505 -46.93 62.65 -60.38
N VAL A 506 -46.32 62.12 -59.31
CA VAL A 506 -46.62 60.79 -58.76
C VAL A 506 -47.92 60.80 -57.97
N LYS A 507 -48.82 59.84 -58.21
CA LYS A 507 -50.13 59.78 -57.53
C LYS A 507 -50.08 58.96 -56.25
N GLU A 508 -49.42 57.81 -56.27
CA GLU A 508 -49.28 56.90 -55.12
C GLU A 508 -47.81 56.58 -54.84
N ALA A 509 -47.43 56.56 -53.55
CA ALA A 509 -46.09 56.18 -53.13
C ALA A 509 -46.12 55.38 -51.82
N THR A 510 -45.40 54.26 -51.78
CA THR A 510 -45.27 53.40 -50.60
C THR A 510 -43.84 52.91 -50.42
N VAL A 511 -43.33 52.90 -49.19
CA VAL A 511 -42.08 52.23 -48.83
C VAL A 511 -42.41 50.87 -48.26
N ASN A 512 -42.09 49.82 -49.01
CA ASN A 512 -42.29 48.42 -48.59
C ASN A 512 -40.99 47.87 -48.02
N VAL A 513 -41.06 47.21 -46.86
CA VAL A 513 -39.92 46.57 -46.20
C VAL A 513 -40.08 45.05 -46.28
N TYR A 514 -39.00 44.36 -46.63
CA TYR A 514 -38.90 42.92 -46.81
C TYR A 514 -37.81 42.31 -45.92
N SER A 515 -38.03 41.10 -45.42
CA SER A 515 -36.99 40.30 -44.76
C SER A 515 -35.95 39.81 -45.79
N ALA A 516 -34.79 39.34 -45.32
CA ALA A 516 -33.75 38.75 -46.19
C ALA A 516 -34.26 37.57 -47.06
N ASN A 517 -35.37 36.93 -46.66
CA ASN A 517 -36.01 35.84 -47.40
C ASN A 517 -37.09 36.33 -48.38
N GLY A 518 -37.26 37.65 -48.57
CA GLY A 518 -38.17 38.25 -49.54
C GLY A 518 -39.63 38.41 -49.07
N THR A 519 -39.95 38.08 -47.82
CA THR A 519 -41.30 38.26 -47.27
C THR A 519 -41.52 39.73 -46.90
N LYS A 520 -42.62 40.34 -47.32
CA LYS A 520 -42.98 41.72 -46.93
C LYS A 520 -43.32 41.76 -45.44
N VAL A 521 -42.54 42.50 -44.66
CA VAL A 521 -42.68 42.61 -43.20
C VAL A 521 -43.39 43.88 -42.76
N ASN A 522 -43.28 44.97 -43.52
CA ASN A 522 -43.98 46.22 -43.20
C ASN A 522 -44.19 47.09 -44.45
N SER A 523 -45.10 48.05 -44.41
CA SER A 523 -45.37 48.99 -45.50
C SER A 523 -45.80 50.35 -44.97
N TYR A 524 -45.17 51.42 -45.48
CA TYR A 524 -45.43 52.80 -45.08
C TYR A 524 -45.94 53.60 -46.27
N SER A 525 -47.15 54.15 -46.18
CA SER A 525 -47.70 55.05 -47.20
C SER A 525 -47.04 56.44 -47.11
N VAL A 526 -46.59 56.96 -48.26
CA VAL A 526 -45.92 58.26 -48.36
C VAL A 526 -46.82 59.24 -49.12
N ASN A 527 -47.45 60.14 -48.38
CA ASN A 527 -48.44 61.08 -48.95
C ASN A 527 -47.83 62.42 -49.38
N GLU A 528 -46.65 62.77 -48.87
CA GLU A 528 -45.97 64.01 -49.20
C GLU A 528 -45.27 63.91 -50.57
N ARG A 529 -45.20 65.02 -51.30
CA ARG A 529 -44.52 65.16 -52.60
C ARG A 529 -43.46 66.25 -52.48
N GLY A 530 -42.30 66.03 -53.07
CA GLY A 530 -41.08 66.79 -52.84
C GLY A 530 -40.10 66.00 -51.97
N GLU A 531 -39.16 66.71 -51.33
CA GLU A 531 -38.25 66.13 -50.35
C GLU A 531 -39.00 65.79 -49.06
N GLY A 532 -38.82 64.58 -48.57
CA GLY A 532 -39.43 64.11 -47.34
C GLY A 532 -38.53 63.13 -46.58
N LYS A 533 -38.93 62.84 -45.35
CA LYS A 533 -38.22 61.91 -44.46
C LYS A 533 -39.22 60.95 -43.82
N LEU A 534 -39.02 59.66 -44.04
CA LEU A 534 -39.72 58.59 -43.35
C LEU A 534 -38.88 58.16 -42.14
N THR A 535 -39.48 58.15 -40.95
CA THR A 535 -38.81 57.63 -39.75
C THR A 535 -39.35 56.24 -39.46
N ILE A 536 -38.45 55.27 -39.34
CA ILE A 536 -38.76 53.88 -39.01
C ILE A 536 -38.24 53.55 -37.61
N SER A 537 -39.00 52.78 -36.85
CA SER A 537 -38.63 52.35 -35.50
C SER A 537 -38.07 50.94 -35.52
N ALA A 538 -36.99 50.69 -34.77
CA ALA A 538 -36.41 49.36 -34.62
C ALA A 538 -37.41 48.41 -33.95
N SER A 539 -38.34 48.92 -33.13
CA SER A 539 -39.41 48.13 -32.51
C SER A 539 -40.19 47.28 -33.51
N ASP A 540 -40.36 47.79 -34.74
CA ASP A 540 -41.25 47.23 -35.76
C ASP A 540 -40.62 46.05 -36.52
N PHE A 541 -39.37 45.69 -36.18
CA PHE A 541 -38.59 44.66 -36.86
C PHE A 541 -37.87 43.74 -35.85
N GLU A 542 -37.55 42.51 -36.24
CA GLU A 542 -36.63 41.66 -35.47
C GLU A 542 -35.16 42.09 -35.71
N ASN A 543 -34.23 41.59 -34.90
CA ASN A 543 -32.80 41.86 -35.11
C ASN A 543 -32.33 41.16 -36.40
N GLY A 544 -31.72 41.89 -37.33
CA GLY A 544 -31.27 41.33 -38.60
C GLY A 544 -31.23 42.30 -39.78
N VAL A 545 -31.10 41.73 -40.98
CA VAL A 545 -30.97 42.46 -42.25
C VAL A 545 -32.30 42.51 -43.00
N PHE A 546 -32.70 43.70 -43.41
CA PHE A 546 -33.92 43.96 -44.18
C PHE A 546 -33.63 44.74 -45.46
N LEU A 547 -34.52 44.62 -46.43
CA LEU A 547 -34.52 45.41 -47.66
C LEU A 547 -35.74 46.32 -47.67
N TYR A 548 -35.59 47.57 -48.07
CA TYR A 548 -36.72 48.48 -48.26
C TYR A 548 -36.71 49.08 -49.66
N ASP A 549 -37.91 49.22 -50.24
CA ASP A 549 -38.13 49.63 -51.62
C ASP A 549 -39.21 50.72 -51.69
N LEU A 550 -38.92 51.80 -52.42
CA LEU A 550 -39.88 52.88 -52.67
C LEU A 550 -40.62 52.61 -53.98
N VAL A 551 -41.89 52.23 -53.85
CA VAL A 551 -42.77 51.95 -54.97
C VAL A 551 -43.66 53.16 -55.24
N THR A 552 -43.57 53.74 -56.44
CA THR A 552 -44.43 54.85 -56.88
C THR A 552 -45.24 54.45 -58.10
N ASP A 553 -46.54 54.71 -58.10
CA ASP A 553 -47.48 54.36 -59.19
C ASP A 553 -47.28 52.91 -59.72
N GLY A 554 -47.05 51.98 -58.80
CA GLY A 554 -46.85 50.55 -59.09
C GLY A 554 -45.45 50.15 -59.57
N LYS A 555 -44.50 51.08 -59.70
CA LYS A 555 -43.10 50.79 -60.10
C LYS A 555 -42.13 50.92 -58.92
N SER A 556 -41.21 49.97 -58.77
CA SER A 556 -40.08 50.06 -57.83
C SER A 556 -39.07 51.11 -58.30
N ASN A 557 -38.62 51.98 -57.40
CA ASN A 557 -37.66 53.06 -57.69
C ASN A 557 -36.34 52.91 -56.93
N GLY A 558 -36.04 51.70 -56.46
CA GLY A 558 -34.76 51.35 -55.88
C GLY A 558 -34.89 50.68 -54.53
N VAL A 559 -34.14 49.58 -54.37
CA VAL A 559 -34.08 48.80 -53.14
C VAL A 559 -32.80 49.16 -52.39
N ARG A 560 -32.91 49.36 -51.08
CA ARG A 560 -31.79 49.60 -50.18
C ARG A 560 -31.81 48.60 -49.03
N LYS A 561 -30.64 48.28 -48.49
CA LYS A 561 -30.48 47.36 -47.37
C LYS A 561 -30.38 48.16 -46.07
N MET A 562 -31.14 47.77 -45.06
CA MET A 562 -30.99 48.29 -43.69
C MET A 562 -30.63 47.16 -42.72
N VAL A 563 -29.92 47.50 -41.65
CA VAL A 563 -29.60 46.60 -40.53
C VAL A 563 -30.27 47.13 -39.27
N VAL A 564 -31.03 46.27 -38.59
CA VAL A 564 -31.68 46.55 -37.30
C VAL A 564 -30.93 45.76 -36.24
N GLU A 565 -30.39 46.44 -35.24
CA GLU A 565 -29.61 45.86 -34.14
C GLU A 565 -30.37 46.14 -32.84
N LYS A 566 -31.22 45.21 -32.39
CA LYS A 566 -31.93 45.35 -31.11
C LYS A 566 -31.05 44.98 -29.93
#